data_AF-A0A7W0HKU3-F1
#
_entry.id   AF-A0A7W0HKU3-F1
#
_cell.length_a   1.000
_cell.length_b   1.000
_cell.length_c   1.000
_cell.angle_alpha   90.00
_cell.angle_beta   90.00
_cell.angle_gamma   90.00
#
_symmetry.space_group_name_H-M   'P 1'
#
loop_
_entity.id
_entity.type
_entity.pdbx_description
1 polymer ?
#
loop_
_entity_poly.entity_id
_entity_poly.type
_entity_poly.pdbx_seq_one_letter_code
_entity_poly.pdbx_strand_id
1 'polypeptide(L)'
;MPKHPVTPAYVIFYILFLPDSWRILMGIGLGALLGPHLIEPDMDTAGRAIMFVMLAVIGYAVSGAPAKWITTGLKKWILGPGGR
;
A
#
# COMPACT_ATOMS: atom_id res chain seq x y z
N MET A 1 -12.68 23.80 15.91
CA MET A 1 -11.78 23.31 14.85
C MET A 1 -12.45 23.61 13.50
N PRO A 2 -11.91 24.53 12.69
CA PRO A 2 -12.49 24.81 11.38
C PRO A 2 -12.42 23.53 10.53
N LYS A 3 -13.58 22.99 10.16
CA LYS A 3 -13.68 21.80 9.31
C LYS A 3 -13.25 22.21 7.90
N HIS A 4 -12.04 21.85 7.50
CA HIS A 4 -11.60 22.00 6.13
C HIS A 4 -12.61 21.30 5.20
N PRO A 5 -13.02 21.93 4.09
CA PRO A 5 -13.93 21.30 3.14
C PRO A 5 -13.29 20.01 2.62
N VAL A 6 -13.96 18.89 2.86
CA VAL A 6 -13.50 17.56 2.42
C VAL A 6 -13.72 17.49 0.91
N THR A 7 -12.70 17.93 0.16
CA THR A 7 -12.69 17.82 -1.30
C THR A 7 -12.09 16.46 -1.70
N PRO A 8 -12.45 15.91 -2.88
CA PRO A 8 -11.84 14.66 -3.37
C PRO A 8 -10.31 14.73 -3.44
N ALA A 9 -9.77 15.88 -3.82
CA ALA A 9 -8.33 16.14 -3.83
C ALA A 9 -7.70 16.04 -2.42
N TYR A 10 -8.39 16.55 -1.40
CA TYR A 10 -7.94 16.44 -0.01
C TYR A 10 -7.88 14.98 0.47
N VAL A 11 -8.86 14.17 0.09
CA VAL A 11 -8.90 12.72 0.43
C VAL A 11 -7.75 11.97 -0.25
N ILE A 12 -7.54 12.21 -1.55
CA ILE A 12 -6.45 11.58 -2.32
C ILE A 12 -5.09 11.97 -1.73
N PHE A 13 -4.90 13.25 -1.42
CA PHE A 13 -3.67 13.73 -0.79
C PHE A 13 -3.44 13.01 0.54
N TYR A 14 -4.46 12.95 1.40
CA TYR A 14 -4.33 12.29 2.71
C TYR A 14 -3.99 10.79 2.59
N ILE A 15 -4.61 10.07 1.65
CA ILE A 15 -4.32 8.66 1.35
C ILE A 15 -2.87 8.50 0.87
N LEU A 16 -2.39 9.39 -0.01
CA LEU A 16 -1.03 9.33 -0.54
C LEU A 16 0.05 9.56 0.53
N PHE A 17 -0.26 10.29 1.60
CA PHE A 17 0.66 10.49 2.72
C PHE A 17 0.56 9.43 3.82
N LEU A 18 -0.41 8.52 3.73
CA LEU A 18 -0.62 7.47 4.71
C LEU A 18 0.32 6.29 4.45
N PRO A 19 1.18 5.89 5.42
CA PRO A 19 2.08 4.75 5.22
C PRO A 19 1.34 3.45 4.92
N ASP A 20 0.17 3.24 5.52
CA ASP A 20 -0.60 2.02 5.32
C ASP A 20 -1.16 1.89 3.90
N SER A 21 -1.47 3.01 3.23
CA SER A 21 -1.90 2.98 1.83
C SER A 21 -0.80 2.41 0.92
N TRP A 22 0.46 2.80 1.16
CA TRP A 22 1.61 2.25 0.43
C TRP A 22 1.87 0.78 0.77
N ARG A 23 1.67 0.36 2.02
CA ARG A 23 1.79 -1.06 2.39
C ARG A 23 0.75 -1.93 1.70
N ILE A 24 -0.49 -1.45 1.62
CA ILE A 24 -1.58 -2.15 0.92
C ILE A 24 -1.25 -2.25 -0.58
N LEU A 25 -0.80 -1.14 -1.19
CA LEU A 25 -0.41 -1.12 -2.60
C LEU A 25 0.72 -2.10 -2.90
N MET A 26 1.75 -2.14 -2.03
CA MET A 26 2.86 -3.08 -2.14
C MET A 26 2.42 -4.53 -1.91
N GLY A 27 1.53 -4.77 -0.94
CA GLY A 27 0.96 -6.09 -0.69
C GLY A 27 0.20 -6.62 -1.91
N ILE A 28 -0.71 -5.83 -2.45
CA ILE A 28 -1.47 -6.16 -3.66
C ILE A 28 -0.52 -6.37 -4.85
N GLY A 29 0.47 -5.48 -5.03
CA GLY A 29 1.46 -5.58 -6.10
C GLY A 29 2.29 -6.88 -6.01
N LEU A 30 2.75 -7.24 -4.81
CA LEU A 30 3.47 -8.49 -4.58
C LEU A 30 2.58 -9.71 -4.79
N GLY A 31 1.34 -9.68 -4.31
CA GLY A 31 0.36 -10.75 -4.56
C GLY A 31 0.06 -10.94 -6.04
N ALA A 32 -0.06 -9.86 -6.81
CA ALA A 32 -0.29 -9.92 -8.25
C ALA A 32 0.95 -10.40 -9.04
N LEU A 33 2.15 -10.04 -8.59
CA LEU A 33 3.42 -10.43 -9.23
C LEU A 33 3.78 -11.90 -8.93
N LEU A 34 3.68 -12.30 -7.67
CA LEU A 34 4.08 -13.63 -7.18
C LEU A 34 2.95 -14.64 -7.33
N GLY A 35 1.69 -14.21 -7.30
CA GLY A 35 0.52 -15.07 -7.47
C GLY A 35 0.62 -16.02 -8.67
N PRO A 36 0.86 -15.56 -9.91
CA PRO A 36 0.95 -16.45 -11.06
C PRO A 36 2.15 -17.41 -11.02
N HIS A 37 3.17 -17.14 -10.21
CA HIS A 37 4.35 -18.00 -10.07
C HIS A 37 4.22 -19.02 -8.92
N LEU A 38 3.38 -18.72 -7.92
CA LEU A 38 3.22 -19.53 -6.71
C LEU A 38 1.90 -20.31 -6.68
N ILE A 39 0.90 -19.91 -7.47
CA ILE A 39 -0.38 -20.60 -7.57
C ILE A 39 -0.24 -21.78 -8.53
N GLU A 40 -0.46 -22.98 -8.03
CA GLU A 40 -0.50 -24.19 -8.84
C GLU A 40 -1.74 -24.21 -9.75
N PRO A 41 -1.62 -24.75 -10.98
CA PRO A 41 -2.71 -24.77 -11.95
C PRO A 41 -3.92 -25.61 -11.51
N ASP A 42 -3.73 -26.57 -10.60
CA ASP A 42 -4.81 -27.44 -10.07
C ASP A 42 -5.54 -26.85 -8.85
N MET A 43 -5.23 -25.61 -8.45
CA MET A 43 -5.96 -24.95 -7.36
C MET A 43 -7.35 -24.48 -7.82
N ASP A 44 -8.37 -24.84 -7.04
CA ASP A 44 -9.70 -24.22 -7.13
C ASP A 44 -9.61 -22.70 -6.91
N THR A 45 -10.56 -21.98 -7.51
CA THR A 45 -10.79 -20.54 -7.40
C THR A 45 -10.75 -20.05 -5.95
N ALA A 46 -11.32 -20.79 -5.00
CA ALA A 46 -11.27 -20.44 -3.58
C ALA A 46 -9.85 -20.53 -3.01
N GLY A 47 -9.11 -21.60 -3.33
CA GLY A 47 -7.72 -21.76 -2.93
C GLY A 47 -6.82 -20.66 -3.49
N ARG A 48 -7.06 -20.28 -4.76
CA ARG A 48 -6.36 -19.18 -5.44
C ARG A 48 -6.60 -17.82 -4.76
N ALA A 49 -7.85 -17.55 -4.36
CA ALA A 49 -8.20 -16.33 -3.65
C ALA A 49 -7.52 -16.25 -2.27
N ILE A 50 -7.51 -17.36 -1.51
CA ILE A 50 -6.84 -17.43 -0.20
C ILE A 50 -5.33 -17.20 -0.35
N MET A 51 -4.69 -17.86 -1.31
CA MET A 51 -3.28 -17.67 -1.63
C MET A 51 -2.96 -16.21 -1.94
N PHE A 52 -3.78 -15.56 -2.75
CA PHE A 52 -3.61 -14.14 -3.06
C PHE A 52 -3.71 -13.27 -1.80
N VAL A 53 -4.71 -13.51 -0.94
CA VAL A 53 -4.87 -12.78 0.32
C VAL A 53 -3.66 -12.98 1.23
N MET A 54 -3.16 -14.22 1.35
CA MET A 54 -1.96 -14.52 2.14
C MET A 54 -0.74 -13.75 1.61
N LEU A 55 -0.49 -13.79 0.30
CA LEU A 55 0.63 -13.07 -0.32
C LEU A 55 0.48 -11.55 -0.15
N ALA A 56 -0.74 -11.02 -0.27
CA ALA A 56 -1.00 -9.61 -0.06
C ALA A 56 -0.75 -9.18 1.39
N VAL A 57 -1.15 -10.00 2.37
CA VAL A 57 -0.90 -9.74 3.80
C VAL A 57 0.59 -9.85 4.15
N ILE A 58 1.29 -10.85 3.61
CA ILE A 58 2.74 -10.98 3.80
C ILE A 58 3.45 -9.77 3.18
N GLY A 59 3.10 -9.41 1.94
CA GLY A 59 3.63 -8.23 1.26
C GLY A 59 3.35 -6.94 2.02
N TYR A 60 2.16 -6.81 2.62
CA TYR A 60 1.81 -5.70 3.52
C TYR A 60 2.72 -5.68 4.77
N ALA A 61 2.94 -6.82 5.41
CA ALA A 61 3.74 -6.92 6.63
C ALA A 61 5.22 -6.57 6.38
N VAL A 62 5.81 -7.08 5.28
CA VAL A 62 7.22 -6.84 4.95
C VAL A 62 7.48 -5.45 4.37
N SER A 63 6.48 -4.83 3.75
CA SER A 63 6.60 -3.47 3.17
C SER A 63 6.59 -2.35 4.21
N GLY A 64 6.66 -2.68 5.51
CA GLY A 64 6.66 -1.72 6.60
C GLY A 64 7.74 -0.64 6.52
N ALA A 65 8.97 -1.00 6.17
CA ALA A 65 10.10 -0.10 5.99
C ALA A 65 10.05 0.72 4.68
N PRO A 66 9.86 0.12 3.49
CA PRO A 66 9.78 0.87 2.24
C PRO A 66 8.58 1.82 2.18
N ALA A 67 7.42 1.44 2.74
CA ALA A 67 6.26 2.32 2.81
C ALA A 67 6.52 3.60 3.63
N LYS A 68 7.24 3.47 4.76
CA LYS A 68 7.67 4.63 5.55
C LYS A 68 8.62 5.51 4.74
N TRP A 69 9.59 4.92 4.05
CA TRP A 69 10.51 5.68 3.19
C TRP A 69 9.79 6.47 2.10
N ILE A 70 8.80 5.88 1.43
CA ILE A 70 8.01 6.57 0.40
C ILE A 70 7.28 7.77 1.02
N THR A 71 6.57 7.58 2.13
CA THR A 71 5.85 8.69 2.78
C THR A 71 6.77 9.79 3.30
N THR A 72 7.91 9.45 3.90
CA THR A 72 8.89 10.45 4.37
C THR A 72 9.55 11.18 3.20
N GLY A 73 9.86 10.47 2.11
CA GLY A 73 10.38 11.06 0.87
C GLY A 73 9.38 12.05 0.25
N LEU A 74 8.11 11.64 0.14
CA LEU A 74 7.04 12.50 -0.37
C LEU A 74 6.86 13.75 0.50
N LYS A 75 6.87 13.60 1.83
CA LYS A 75 6.79 14.72 2.79
C LYS A 75 7.97 15.68 2.62
N LYS A 76 9.18 15.15 2.50
CA LYS A 76 10.39 15.98 2.31
C LYS A 76 10.36 16.75 0.99
N TRP A 77 9.83 16.15 -0.07
CA TRP A 77 9.74 16.77 -1.39
C TRP A 77 8.67 17.86 -1.46
N ILE A 78 7.53 17.65 -0.79
CA ILE A 78 6.39 18.58 -0.80
C ILE A 78 6.50 19.68 0.26
N LEU A 79 7.05 19.40 1.44
CA LEU A 79 7.15 20.36 2.55
C LEU A 79 8.51 21.06 2.65
N GLY A 80 9.51 20.64 1.86
CA GLY A 80 10.87 21.18 1.92
C GLY A 80 11.64 20.75 3.18
N PRO A 81 12.92 21.16 3.34
CA PRO A 81 13.87 20.61 4.32
C PRO A 81 13.55 20.84 5.82
N GLY A 82 12.39 21.40 6.17
CA GLY A 82 12.04 21.82 7.54
C GLY A 82 10.73 21.26 8.12
N GLY A 83 9.99 20.41 7.39
CA GLY A 83 8.72 19.86 7.87
C GLY A 83 8.90 18.71 8.87
N ARG A 84 9.13 19.04 10.14
CA ARG A 84 8.95 18.11 11.27
C ARG A 84 7.48 18.04 11.67
#